data_AF-A0A8T0PCW0-F1
#
_entry.id   AF-A0A8T0PCW0-F1
#
_cell.length_a   1.000
_cell.length_b   1.000
_cell.length_c   1.000
_cell.angle_alpha   90.00
_cell.angle_beta   90.00
_cell.angle_gamma   90.00
#
_symmetry.space_group_name_H-M   'P 1'
#
loop_
_entity.id
_entity.type
_entity.pdbx_description
1 polymer ?
#
loop_
_entity_poly.entity_id
_entity_poly.type
_entity_poly.pdbx_seq_one_letter_code
_entity_poly.pdbx_strand_id
1 'polypeptide(L)'
;MILEYIVSKSSEENFITVVGGHWLTPTPSNKVRRLSLHNSNPEDVKEKIENMNLSHVRSLTVFENLHHLPSYSLKSVILQVLDLEGCKNINTKQLDKIFKMFQLKYLSLRSTYIKKLPSEIGKLQYLETLDIRDTYVTELPSSVGRLQKMVHLLGGNKSTHLSLRFTEEIAKMTALQTLLGIEISRGSTPDLGSMHNLTKLKKLSIYSLRDLHANNNKYDELLPTIEHLTGYSLKSLAIDDGFTGFLNSIDDLSSAPKYILSLDLSGKLLRVPRWIKELETLEKLTLSLTSLRTDGLQVLSQLSKLFSLTFSINAKVQDSSVLEILQKNAMDSGGKIFVPADGFASLKLL
;
A
#
# COMPACT_ATOMS: atom_id res chain seq x y z
N MET A 1 -26.90 -9.65 -15.95
CA MET A 1 -26.98 -9.13 -17.33
C MET A 1 -25.67 -8.53 -17.87
N ILE A 2 -25.09 -7.44 -17.34
CA ILE A 2 -23.82 -6.90 -17.89
C ILE A 2 -22.62 -7.83 -17.63
N LEU A 3 -22.47 -8.36 -16.41
CA LEU A 3 -21.35 -9.23 -16.05
C LEU A 3 -21.33 -10.53 -16.87
N GLU A 4 -22.49 -11.19 -17.00
CA GLU A 4 -22.63 -12.41 -17.82
C GLU A 4 -22.32 -12.15 -19.29
N TYR A 5 -22.74 -11.00 -19.83
CA TYR A 5 -22.41 -10.59 -21.18
C TYR A 5 -20.89 -10.41 -21.37
N ILE A 6 -20.21 -9.77 -20.42
CA ILE A 6 -18.74 -9.62 -20.47
C ILE A 6 -18.04 -10.98 -20.40
N VAL A 7 -18.49 -11.89 -19.52
CA VAL A 7 -17.90 -13.23 -19.38
C VAL A 7 -18.10 -14.04 -20.65
N SER A 8 -19.31 -14.03 -21.22
CA SER A 8 -19.63 -14.68 -22.50
C SER A 8 -18.75 -14.13 -23.63
N LYS A 9 -18.72 -12.82 -23.84
CA LYS A 9 -17.89 -12.19 -24.89
C LYS A 9 -16.41 -12.44 -24.71
N SER A 10 -15.90 -12.39 -23.48
CA SER A 10 -14.49 -12.65 -23.21
C SER A 10 -14.11 -14.11 -23.45
N SER A 11 -15.05 -15.04 -23.27
CA SER A 11 -14.86 -16.47 -23.57
C SER A 11 -14.88 -16.72 -25.07
N GLU A 12 -15.82 -16.12 -25.81
CA GLU A 12 -15.93 -16.18 -27.28
C GLU A 12 -14.63 -15.70 -27.96
N GLU A 13 -14.09 -14.56 -27.50
CA GLU A 13 -12.87 -13.96 -28.04
C GLU A 13 -11.57 -14.57 -27.49
N ASN A 14 -11.65 -15.59 -26.64
CA ASN A 14 -10.51 -16.21 -25.95
C ASN A 14 -9.62 -15.16 -25.23
N PHE A 15 -10.26 -14.13 -24.67
CA PHE A 15 -9.61 -13.07 -23.92
C PHE A 15 -9.30 -13.52 -22.49
N ILE A 16 -10.26 -14.20 -21.85
CA ILE A 16 -10.13 -14.83 -20.54
C ILE A 16 -10.83 -16.18 -20.52
N THR A 17 -10.26 -17.14 -19.80
CA THR A 17 -10.90 -18.41 -19.48
C THR A 17 -11.26 -18.40 -18.00
N VAL A 18 -12.53 -18.59 -17.69
CA VAL A 18 -13.04 -18.67 -16.31
C VAL A 18 -13.35 -20.12 -15.99
N VAL A 19 -12.84 -20.62 -14.87
CA VAL A 19 -13.11 -21.97 -14.39
C VAL A 19 -13.71 -21.88 -13.00
N GLY A 20 -14.92 -22.42 -12.86
CA GLY A 20 -15.59 -22.54 -11.57
C GLY A 20 -16.65 -21.49 -11.26
N GLY A 21 -17.26 -21.59 -10.07
CA GLY A 21 -18.37 -20.78 -9.62
C GLY A 21 -19.68 -21.13 -10.36
N HIS A 22 -20.53 -20.11 -10.54
CA HIS A 22 -21.78 -20.23 -11.32
C HIS A 22 -21.56 -20.07 -12.84
N TRP A 23 -20.30 -19.98 -13.29
CA TRP A 23 -19.96 -19.76 -14.69
C TRP A 23 -19.95 -21.08 -15.47
N LEU A 24 -20.94 -21.26 -16.34
CA LEU A 24 -21.01 -22.37 -17.29
C LEU A 24 -20.34 -21.97 -18.62
N THR A 25 -19.07 -21.60 -18.57
CA THR A 25 -18.30 -21.31 -19.80
C THR A 25 -17.78 -22.63 -20.41
N PRO A 26 -17.92 -22.85 -21.73
CA PRO A 26 -17.36 -24.02 -22.39
C PRO A 26 -15.86 -24.11 -22.12
N THR A 27 -15.35 -25.32 -21.88
CA THR A 27 -13.91 -25.55 -21.79
C THR A 27 -13.27 -25.28 -23.16
N PRO A 28 -12.37 -24.29 -23.28
CA PRO A 28 -11.79 -23.98 -24.58
C PRO A 28 -10.88 -25.13 -25.01
N SER A 29 -11.05 -25.60 -26.25
CA SER A 29 -10.14 -26.57 -26.90
C SER A 29 -8.80 -25.95 -27.34
N ASN A 30 -8.64 -24.64 -27.11
CA ASN A 30 -7.61 -23.78 -27.68
C ASN A 30 -6.62 -23.23 -26.63
N LYS A 31 -5.70 -22.38 -27.10
CA LYS A 31 -4.66 -21.65 -26.35
C LYS A 31 -5.22 -20.70 -25.29
N VAL A 32 -5.09 -21.03 -24.01
CA VAL A 32 -5.45 -20.15 -22.87
C VAL A 32 -4.32 -19.16 -22.57
N ARG A 33 -4.61 -17.85 -22.54
CA ARG A 33 -3.63 -16.80 -22.18
C ARG A 33 -3.86 -16.21 -20.79
N ARG A 34 -5.11 -16.08 -20.36
CA ARG A 34 -5.51 -15.55 -19.05
C ARG A 34 -6.50 -16.52 -18.41
N LEU A 35 -6.20 -16.98 -17.20
CA LEU A 35 -7.01 -17.95 -16.49
C LEU A 35 -7.50 -17.34 -15.17
N SER A 36 -8.81 -17.40 -14.92
CA SER A 36 -9.43 -17.03 -13.66
C SER A 36 -10.05 -18.26 -13.02
N LEU A 37 -9.62 -18.59 -11.80
CA LEU A 37 -10.14 -19.71 -11.04
C LEU A 37 -11.04 -19.19 -9.91
N HIS A 38 -12.29 -19.65 -9.89
CA HIS A 38 -13.28 -19.26 -8.88
C HIS A 38 -13.65 -20.44 -7.98
N ASN A 39 -14.11 -20.10 -6.78
CA ASN A 39 -14.57 -21.04 -5.77
C ASN A 39 -15.61 -22.02 -6.33
N SER A 40 -15.23 -23.29 -6.35
CA SER A 40 -16.05 -24.44 -6.77
C SER A 40 -15.54 -25.67 -6.04
N ASN A 41 -16.25 -26.80 -6.18
CA ASN A 41 -15.73 -28.09 -5.78
C ASN A 41 -14.30 -28.29 -6.34
N PRO A 42 -13.27 -28.52 -5.49
CA PRO A 42 -11.89 -28.66 -5.92
C PRO A 42 -11.68 -29.76 -6.98
N GLU A 43 -12.48 -30.83 -6.94
CA GLU A 43 -12.42 -31.92 -7.92
C GLU A 43 -12.86 -31.46 -9.31
N ASP A 44 -13.95 -30.68 -9.42
CA ASP A 44 -14.45 -30.15 -10.70
C ASP A 44 -13.44 -29.19 -11.36
N VAL A 45 -12.78 -28.36 -10.54
CA VAL A 45 -11.74 -27.43 -11.01
C VAL A 45 -10.52 -28.22 -11.47
N LYS A 46 -10.11 -29.23 -10.71
CA LYS A 46 -8.97 -30.08 -11.03
C LYS A 46 -9.20 -30.82 -12.35
N GLU A 47 -10.34 -31.46 -12.53
CA GLU A 47 -10.68 -32.18 -13.76
C GLU A 47 -10.67 -31.23 -14.98
N LYS A 48 -11.28 -30.04 -14.86
CA LYS A 48 -11.28 -29.04 -15.94
C LYS A 48 -9.87 -28.55 -16.28
N ILE A 49 -9.02 -28.31 -15.28
CA ILE A 49 -7.65 -27.81 -15.48
C ILE A 49 -6.74 -28.89 -16.06
N GLU A 50 -6.89 -30.15 -15.65
CA GLU A 50 -6.09 -31.28 -16.16
C GLU A 50 -6.31 -31.49 -17.66
N ASN A 51 -7.51 -31.21 -18.15
CA ASN A 51 -7.85 -31.29 -19.57
C ASN A 51 -7.43 -30.05 -20.39
N MET A 52 -6.89 -28.99 -19.78
CA MET A 52 -6.52 -27.75 -20.46
C MET A 52 -5.03 -27.66 -20.81
N ASN A 53 -4.73 -27.10 -21.98
CA ASN A 53 -3.36 -26.74 -22.35
C ASN A 53 -2.96 -25.38 -21.74
N LEU A 54 -2.25 -25.42 -20.61
CA LEU A 54 -1.82 -24.21 -19.88
C LEU A 54 -0.49 -23.61 -20.34
N SER A 55 0.18 -24.19 -21.34
CA SER A 55 1.53 -23.76 -21.79
C SER A 55 1.64 -22.27 -22.17
N HIS A 56 0.50 -21.64 -22.46
CA HIS A 56 0.41 -20.26 -22.90
C HIS A 56 -0.20 -19.32 -21.87
N VAL A 57 -0.51 -19.80 -20.66
CA VAL A 57 -1.05 -18.94 -19.62
C VAL A 57 0.02 -17.93 -19.21
N ARG A 58 -0.34 -16.65 -19.22
CA ARG A 58 0.53 -15.53 -18.86
C ARG A 58 -0.02 -14.76 -17.66
N SER A 59 -1.33 -14.90 -17.40
CA SER A 59 -2.02 -14.33 -16.25
C SER A 59 -2.85 -15.40 -15.56
N LEU A 60 -2.72 -15.52 -14.25
CA LEU A 60 -3.52 -16.41 -13.41
C LEU A 60 -4.05 -15.60 -12.24
N THR A 61 -5.38 -15.57 -12.09
CA THR A 61 -6.06 -15.01 -10.93
C THR A 61 -6.81 -16.14 -10.23
N VAL A 62 -6.68 -16.22 -8.91
CA VAL A 62 -7.31 -17.24 -8.09
C VAL A 62 -8.11 -16.56 -6.99
N PHE A 63 -9.42 -16.79 -6.99
CA PHE A 63 -10.32 -16.30 -5.96
C PHE A 63 -10.58 -17.40 -4.94
N GLU A 64 -10.44 -17.04 -3.66
CA GLU A 64 -10.89 -17.76 -2.45
C GLU A 64 -10.75 -19.30 -2.44
N ASN A 65 -9.91 -19.80 -1.53
CA ASN A 65 -9.88 -21.22 -1.09
C ASN A 65 -9.64 -22.29 -2.17
N LEU A 66 -8.66 -22.10 -3.06
CA LEU A 66 -8.06 -23.24 -3.74
C LEU A 66 -7.10 -23.98 -2.80
N HIS A 67 -7.57 -25.11 -2.25
CA HIS A 67 -6.76 -26.02 -1.42
C HIS A 67 -5.46 -26.44 -2.10
N HIS A 68 -5.46 -26.48 -3.44
CA HIS A 68 -4.28 -26.77 -4.25
C HIS A 68 -4.23 -25.85 -5.48
N LEU A 69 -3.24 -24.96 -5.53
CA LEU A 69 -2.76 -24.47 -6.83
C LEU A 69 -2.38 -25.70 -7.67
N PRO A 70 -2.80 -25.81 -8.94
CA PRO A 70 -2.47 -26.93 -9.83
C PRO A 70 -0.95 -26.96 -10.05
N SER A 71 -0.26 -27.60 -9.10
CA SER A 71 1.18 -27.52 -8.91
C SER A 71 1.94 -28.19 -10.04
N TYR A 72 1.31 -29.16 -10.70
CA TYR A 72 1.88 -29.96 -11.79
C TYR A 72 1.72 -29.24 -13.13
N SER A 73 0.57 -28.59 -13.38
CA SER A 73 0.25 -27.95 -14.66
C SER A 73 0.87 -26.56 -14.86
N LEU A 74 1.36 -25.92 -13.79
CA LEU A 74 2.01 -24.60 -13.85
C LEU A 74 3.54 -24.66 -14.03
N LYS A 75 4.14 -25.86 -14.04
CA LYS A 75 5.59 -26.04 -13.99
C LYS A 75 6.32 -25.56 -15.27
N SER A 76 5.63 -25.50 -16.40
CA SER A 76 6.15 -25.05 -17.71
C SER A 76 5.59 -23.69 -18.14
N VAL A 77 4.86 -23.01 -17.26
CA VAL A 77 4.11 -21.80 -17.61
C VAL A 77 4.97 -20.57 -17.40
N ILE A 78 5.03 -19.74 -18.44
CA ILE A 78 5.72 -18.45 -18.43
C ILE A 78 4.74 -17.40 -17.89
N LEU A 79 4.48 -17.46 -16.59
CA LEU A 79 3.54 -16.58 -15.94
C LEU A 79 4.14 -15.19 -15.70
N GLN A 80 3.39 -14.14 -16.06
CA GLN A 80 3.77 -12.74 -15.85
C GLN A 80 2.92 -12.08 -14.75
N VAL A 81 1.67 -12.51 -14.59
CA VAL A 81 0.75 -11.99 -13.57
C VAL A 81 0.20 -13.14 -12.76
N LEU A 82 0.39 -13.09 -11.44
CA LEU A 82 -0.18 -14.02 -10.49
C LEU A 82 -0.90 -13.24 -9.39
N ASP A 83 -2.21 -13.41 -9.32
CA ASP A 83 -3.04 -12.80 -8.29
C ASP A 83 -3.69 -13.89 -7.43
N LEU A 84 -3.34 -13.90 -6.15
CA LEU A 84 -3.81 -14.84 -5.15
C LEU A 84 -4.51 -14.11 -4.00
N GLU A 85 -5.09 -12.94 -4.26
CA GLU A 85 -5.82 -12.17 -3.25
C GLU A 85 -6.86 -13.04 -2.52
N GLY A 86 -6.86 -12.99 -1.19
CA GLY A 86 -7.80 -13.75 -0.35
C GLY A 86 -7.52 -15.26 -0.24
N CYS A 87 -6.46 -15.79 -0.87
CA CYS A 87 -6.10 -17.21 -0.76
C CYS A 87 -5.44 -17.54 0.59
N LYS A 88 -6.28 -17.79 1.61
CA LYS A 88 -5.86 -17.95 3.02
C LYS A 88 -5.01 -19.19 3.33
N ASN A 89 -5.06 -20.23 2.49
CA ASN A 89 -4.39 -21.52 2.72
C ASN A 89 -2.98 -21.64 2.09
N ILE A 90 -2.38 -20.52 1.65
CA ILE A 90 -1.04 -20.54 1.05
C ILE A 90 0.02 -20.84 2.10
N ASN A 91 0.78 -21.92 1.89
CA ASN A 91 1.91 -22.29 2.74
C ASN A 91 3.27 -22.00 2.08
N THR A 92 4.35 -22.13 2.85
CA THR A 92 5.73 -21.86 2.40
C THR A 92 6.16 -22.72 1.21
N LYS A 93 5.80 -24.00 1.16
CA LYS A 93 6.14 -24.90 0.04
C LYS A 93 5.49 -24.45 -1.27
N GLN A 94 4.31 -23.82 -1.21
CA GLN A 94 3.67 -23.24 -2.39
C GLN A 94 4.37 -21.95 -2.83
N LEU A 95 4.80 -21.11 -1.88
CA LEU A 95 5.61 -19.92 -2.18
C LEU A 95 6.92 -20.29 -2.88
N ASP A 96 7.60 -21.35 -2.44
CA ASP A 96 8.83 -21.84 -3.10
C ASP A 96 8.61 -22.22 -4.57
N LYS A 97 7.41 -22.69 -4.91
CA LYS A 97 7.03 -22.99 -6.30
C LYS A 97 6.74 -21.70 -7.08
N ILE A 98 5.98 -20.78 -6.49
CA ILE A 98 5.67 -19.47 -7.09
C ILE A 98 6.96 -18.72 -7.40
N PHE A 99 7.93 -18.74 -6.49
CA PHE A 99 9.21 -18.03 -6.66
C PHE A 99 10.18 -18.70 -7.66
N LYS A 100 9.77 -19.81 -8.30
CA LYS A 100 10.46 -20.35 -9.49
C LYS A 100 9.95 -19.76 -10.79
N MET A 101 8.85 -18.99 -10.78
CA MET A 101 8.28 -18.32 -11.95
C MET A 101 9.07 -17.03 -12.28
N PHE A 102 10.30 -17.17 -12.76
CA PHE A 102 11.26 -16.06 -12.91
C PHE A 102 10.81 -14.92 -13.85
N GLN A 103 9.81 -15.14 -14.73
CA GLN A 103 9.25 -14.10 -15.60
C GLN A 103 8.09 -13.31 -14.98
N LEU A 104 7.77 -13.57 -13.71
CA LEU A 104 6.68 -12.90 -13.02
C LEU A 104 6.99 -11.40 -12.88
N LYS A 105 6.03 -10.57 -13.30
CA LYS A 105 6.05 -9.10 -13.22
C LYS A 105 5.12 -8.57 -12.13
N TYR A 106 4.02 -9.26 -11.89
CA TYR A 106 3.05 -8.91 -10.86
C TYR A 106 2.75 -10.10 -9.97
N LEU A 107 2.87 -9.90 -8.66
CA LEU A 107 2.47 -10.86 -7.64
C LEU A 107 1.60 -10.18 -6.59
N SER A 108 0.34 -10.61 -6.46
CA SER A 108 -0.52 -10.28 -5.33
C SER A 108 -0.70 -11.48 -4.42
N LEU A 109 -0.37 -11.27 -3.15
CA LEU A 109 -0.62 -12.15 -2.01
C LEU A 109 -1.52 -11.42 -0.99
N ARG A 110 -2.24 -10.40 -1.44
CA ARG A 110 -3.04 -9.54 -0.57
C ARG A 110 -4.10 -10.33 0.20
N SER A 111 -4.36 -9.96 1.44
CA SER A 111 -5.40 -10.61 2.28
C SER A 111 -5.20 -12.13 2.45
N THR A 112 -3.96 -12.60 2.39
CA THR A 112 -3.56 -13.98 2.72
C THR A 112 -3.00 -14.07 4.14
N TYR A 113 -2.88 -15.28 4.70
CA TYR A 113 -2.35 -15.48 6.06
C TYR A 113 -0.84 -15.70 6.13
N ILE A 114 -0.11 -15.26 5.09
CA ILE A 114 1.34 -15.42 5.02
C ILE A 114 2.01 -14.53 6.06
N LYS A 115 2.94 -15.11 6.82
CA LYS A 115 3.71 -14.44 7.87
C LYS A 115 5.11 -14.03 7.44
N LYS A 116 5.71 -14.77 6.50
CA LYS A 116 7.07 -14.54 5.99
C LYS A 116 7.16 -14.98 4.54
N LEU A 117 7.99 -14.27 3.76
CA LEU A 117 8.33 -14.69 2.40
C LEU A 117 9.66 -15.45 2.43
N PRO A 118 9.78 -16.61 1.77
CA PRO A 118 11.05 -17.31 1.64
C PRO A 118 12.07 -16.51 0.81
N SER A 119 13.36 -16.77 1.02
CA SER A 119 14.49 -16.08 0.36
C SER A 119 14.51 -16.23 -1.17
N GLU A 120 13.76 -17.22 -1.65
CA GLU A 120 13.57 -17.54 -3.05
C GLU A 120 12.89 -16.41 -3.80
N ILE A 121 12.21 -15.47 -3.12
CA ILE A 121 11.63 -14.28 -3.74
C ILE A 121 12.67 -13.51 -4.58
N GLY A 122 13.93 -13.50 -4.17
CA GLY A 122 15.02 -12.86 -4.92
C GLY A 122 15.32 -13.48 -6.30
N LYS A 123 14.67 -14.60 -6.66
CA LYS A 123 14.71 -15.17 -8.02
C LYS A 123 13.79 -14.44 -8.99
N LEU A 124 12.79 -13.70 -8.50
CA LEU A 124 11.81 -12.97 -9.31
C LEU A 124 12.38 -11.63 -9.83
N GLN A 125 13.54 -11.64 -10.49
CA GLN A 125 14.25 -10.40 -10.88
C GLN A 125 13.49 -9.49 -11.87
N TYR A 126 12.43 -10.01 -12.49
CA TYR A 126 11.53 -9.26 -13.36
C TYR A 126 10.30 -8.71 -12.66
N LEU A 127 10.17 -8.91 -11.35
CA LEU A 127 9.01 -8.47 -10.58
C LEU A 127 8.98 -6.95 -10.50
N GLU A 128 7.88 -6.38 -11.00
CA GLU A 128 7.59 -4.95 -11.05
C GLU A 128 6.61 -4.56 -9.93
N THR A 129 5.73 -5.47 -9.50
CA THR A 129 4.77 -5.23 -8.42
C THR A 129 4.70 -6.41 -7.46
N LEU A 130 4.84 -6.11 -6.17
CA LEU A 130 4.57 -7.03 -5.07
C LEU A 130 3.51 -6.42 -4.15
N ASP A 131 2.35 -7.07 -4.06
CA ASP A 131 1.29 -6.71 -3.14
C ASP A 131 1.17 -7.75 -2.03
N ILE A 132 1.56 -7.35 -0.82
CA ILE A 132 1.47 -8.12 0.42
C ILE A 132 0.64 -7.37 1.47
N ARG A 133 -0.23 -6.45 1.03
CA ARG A 133 -1.15 -5.75 1.93
C ARG A 133 -2.07 -6.74 2.63
N ASP A 134 -2.52 -6.38 3.83
CA ASP A 134 -3.46 -7.21 4.59
C ASP A 134 -2.95 -8.65 4.85
N THR A 135 -1.63 -8.84 4.87
CA THR A 135 -0.96 -10.09 5.30
C THR A 135 -0.33 -9.93 6.69
N TYR A 136 0.40 -10.94 7.17
CA TYR A 136 1.16 -10.88 8.42
C TYR A 136 2.67 -10.68 8.21
N VAL A 137 3.09 -10.28 6.99
CA VAL A 137 4.50 -10.07 6.65
C VAL A 137 4.98 -8.73 7.22
N THR A 138 5.90 -8.79 8.18
CA THR A 138 6.53 -7.60 8.80
C THR A 138 7.96 -7.35 8.33
N GLU A 139 8.58 -8.32 7.69
CA GLU A 139 9.96 -8.22 7.20
C GLU A 139 10.12 -8.99 5.89
N LEU A 140 10.89 -8.39 4.97
CA LEU A 140 11.29 -9.03 3.72
C LEU A 140 12.67 -9.71 3.89
N PRO A 141 12.89 -10.90 3.31
CA PRO A 141 14.20 -11.55 3.36
C PRO A 141 15.24 -10.75 2.58
N SER A 142 16.51 -10.78 2.99
CA SER A 142 17.57 -9.96 2.38
C SER A 142 17.71 -10.09 0.85
N SER A 143 17.34 -11.26 0.32
CA SER A 143 17.23 -11.55 -1.11
C SER A 143 16.37 -10.58 -1.92
N VAL A 144 15.46 -9.80 -1.31
CA VAL A 144 14.64 -8.81 -2.03
C VAL A 144 15.48 -7.70 -2.66
N GLY A 145 16.70 -7.46 -2.18
CA GLY A 145 17.63 -6.53 -2.81
C GLY A 145 18.00 -6.91 -4.26
N ARG A 146 17.67 -8.12 -4.71
CA ARG A 146 17.83 -8.56 -6.11
C ARG A 146 16.70 -8.10 -7.03
N LEU A 147 15.60 -7.57 -6.50
CA LEU A 147 14.41 -7.18 -7.27
C LEU A 147 14.56 -5.77 -7.88
N GLN A 148 15.55 -5.63 -8.76
CA GLN A 148 15.97 -4.34 -9.33
C GLN A 148 14.93 -3.68 -10.26
N LYS A 149 13.90 -4.43 -10.69
CA LYS A 149 12.78 -3.92 -11.50
C LYS A 149 11.55 -3.53 -10.68
N MET A 150 11.61 -3.60 -9.35
CA MET A 150 10.47 -3.30 -8.49
C MET A 150 10.02 -1.85 -8.66
N VAL A 151 8.76 -1.66 -9.02
CA VAL A 151 8.10 -0.36 -9.19
C VAL A 151 7.12 -0.11 -8.05
N HIS A 152 6.42 -1.14 -7.60
CA HIS A 152 5.37 -1.04 -6.58
C HIS A 152 5.58 -2.09 -5.50
N LEU A 153 5.94 -1.65 -4.29
CA LEU A 153 5.97 -2.46 -3.09
C LEU A 153 4.84 -2.02 -2.16
N LEU A 154 3.80 -2.85 -2.06
CA LEU A 154 2.59 -2.56 -1.30
C LEU A 154 2.54 -3.50 -0.09
N GLY A 155 2.71 -2.96 1.11
CA GLY A 155 2.71 -3.75 2.34
C GLY A 155 1.85 -3.17 3.46
N GLY A 156 1.86 -3.89 4.57
CA GLY A 156 1.18 -3.53 5.80
C GLY A 156 -0.35 -3.59 5.76
N ASN A 157 -0.95 -3.23 6.88
CA ASN A 157 -2.38 -3.08 7.08
C ASN A 157 -2.58 -1.83 7.95
N LYS A 158 -3.18 -0.78 7.36
CA LYS A 158 -3.39 0.50 8.05
C LYS A 158 -4.34 0.36 9.25
N SER A 159 -5.29 -0.57 9.20
CA SER A 159 -6.29 -0.77 10.25
C SER A 159 -5.74 -1.49 11.48
N THR A 160 -4.70 -2.31 11.33
CA THR A 160 -4.07 -3.05 12.45
C THR A 160 -2.71 -2.49 12.84
N HIS A 161 -2.24 -1.43 12.19
CA HIS A 161 -0.87 -0.89 12.30
C HIS A 161 0.23 -1.93 12.06
N LEU A 162 -0.09 -3.04 11.39
CA LEU A 162 0.92 -3.97 10.94
C LEU A 162 1.67 -3.33 9.76
N SER A 163 2.98 -3.30 9.85
CA SER A 163 3.83 -2.52 8.96
C SER A 163 5.06 -3.32 8.54
N LEU A 164 5.54 -3.05 7.33
CA LEU A 164 6.75 -3.67 6.79
C LEU A 164 7.97 -2.86 7.23
N ARG A 165 8.92 -3.50 7.91
CA ARG A 165 10.18 -2.86 8.28
C ARG A 165 10.93 -2.35 7.04
N PHE A 166 11.32 -1.08 7.07
CA PHE A 166 12.21 -0.53 6.06
C PHE A 166 13.65 -1.07 6.24
N THR A 167 14.28 -1.51 5.15
CA THR A 167 15.63 -2.11 5.15
C THR A 167 16.48 -1.60 3.99
N GLU A 168 17.80 -1.78 4.06
CA GLU A 168 18.74 -1.44 2.98
C GLU A 168 18.38 -2.13 1.67
N GLU A 169 17.80 -3.31 1.75
CA GLU A 169 17.42 -4.07 0.57
C GLU A 169 16.23 -3.43 -0.17
N ILE A 170 15.35 -2.71 0.54
CA ILE A 170 14.31 -1.89 -0.07
C ILE A 170 14.94 -0.61 -0.65
N ALA A 171 15.91 0.00 0.03
CA ALA A 171 16.62 1.19 -0.45
C ALA A 171 17.36 0.97 -1.78
N LYS A 172 17.81 -0.27 -2.05
CA LYS A 172 18.44 -0.67 -3.32
C LYS A 172 17.47 -0.71 -4.51
N MET A 173 16.16 -0.69 -4.30
CA MET A 173 15.15 -0.75 -5.37
C MET A 173 14.90 0.64 -5.99
N THR A 174 15.92 1.19 -6.66
CA THR A 174 15.91 2.57 -7.20
C THR A 174 14.85 2.84 -8.28
N ALA A 175 14.20 1.81 -8.81
CA ALA A 175 13.06 1.92 -9.72
C ALA A 175 11.71 2.14 -9.02
N LEU A 176 11.65 2.06 -7.69
CA LEU A 176 10.42 2.19 -6.91
C LEU A 176 9.72 3.53 -7.16
N GLN A 177 8.44 3.44 -7.48
CA GLN A 177 7.53 4.58 -7.60
C GLN A 177 6.47 4.58 -6.49
N THR A 178 6.21 3.43 -5.87
CA THR A 178 5.23 3.31 -4.79
C THR A 178 5.76 2.41 -3.69
N LEU A 179 5.83 2.94 -2.48
CA LEU A 179 6.23 2.23 -1.26
C LEU A 179 5.18 2.48 -0.18
N LEU A 180 4.37 1.47 0.13
CA LEU A 180 3.28 1.61 1.11
C LEU A 180 3.49 0.72 2.33
N GLY A 181 3.04 1.25 3.46
CA GLY A 181 2.85 0.51 4.71
C GLY A 181 4.15 0.13 5.39
N ILE A 182 5.14 1.02 5.33
CA ILE A 182 6.41 0.77 6.01
C ILE A 182 6.40 1.22 7.46
N GLU A 183 7.28 0.62 8.24
CA GLU A 183 7.65 1.01 9.59
C GLU A 183 9.04 1.61 9.60
N ILE A 184 9.20 2.70 10.35
CA ILE A 184 10.51 3.21 10.72
C ILE A 184 10.68 3.05 12.24
N SER A 185 11.72 2.32 12.67
CA SER A 185 11.95 2.06 14.09
C SER A 185 13.43 2.03 14.49
N ARG A 186 13.73 2.41 15.74
CA ARG A 186 15.09 2.64 16.25
C ARG A 186 16.04 1.46 16.02
N GLY A 187 15.65 0.25 16.42
CA GLY A 187 16.57 -0.88 16.48
C GLY A 187 16.74 -1.67 15.17
N SER A 188 15.93 -1.38 14.15
CA SER A 188 15.76 -2.31 13.03
C SER A 188 15.79 -1.71 11.64
N THR A 189 15.65 -0.39 11.55
CA THR A 189 15.90 0.33 10.30
C THR A 189 17.40 0.55 10.11
N PRO A 190 17.88 0.64 8.88
CA PRO A 190 19.23 1.11 8.63
C PRO A 190 19.30 2.65 8.75
N ASP A 191 20.42 3.23 8.35
CA ASP A 191 20.57 4.67 8.14
C ASP A 191 19.49 5.15 7.14
N LEU A 192 18.73 6.18 7.49
CA LEU A 192 17.68 6.72 6.62
C LEU A 192 18.26 7.46 5.41
N GLY A 193 19.54 7.82 5.43
CA GLY A 193 20.25 8.32 4.25
C GLY A 193 20.18 7.38 3.05
N SER A 194 20.02 6.06 3.28
CA SER A 194 19.79 5.08 2.20
C SER A 194 18.50 5.35 1.40
N MET A 195 17.47 5.95 2.02
CA MET A 195 16.21 6.33 1.36
C MET A 195 16.40 7.41 0.31
N HIS A 196 17.48 8.21 0.38
CA HIS A 196 17.77 9.24 -0.61
C HIS A 196 17.94 8.69 -2.03
N ASN A 197 18.21 7.39 -2.17
CA ASN A 197 18.30 6.69 -3.46
C ASN A 197 16.94 6.53 -4.16
N LEU A 198 15.83 6.65 -3.44
CA LEU A 198 14.47 6.42 -3.95
C LEU A 198 13.89 7.66 -4.66
N THR A 199 14.68 8.30 -5.53
CA THR A 199 14.33 9.59 -6.18
C THR A 199 13.18 9.50 -7.18
N LYS A 200 12.77 8.29 -7.60
CA LYS A 200 11.61 8.03 -8.47
C LYS A 200 10.31 7.79 -7.70
N LEU A 201 10.36 7.84 -6.37
CA LEU A 201 9.22 7.56 -5.51
C LEU A 201 8.15 8.63 -5.70
N LYS A 202 6.94 8.21 -6.10
CA LYS A 202 5.77 9.08 -6.28
C LYS A 202 4.81 8.99 -5.10
N LYS A 203 4.79 7.85 -4.41
CA LYS A 203 3.91 7.61 -3.27
C LYS A 203 4.64 6.88 -2.15
N LEU A 204 4.63 7.49 -0.96
CA LEU A 204 5.18 6.95 0.27
C LEU A 204 4.09 6.87 1.34
N SER A 205 4.01 5.75 2.04
CA SER A 205 3.15 5.64 3.23
C SER A 205 3.87 4.94 4.37
N ILE A 206 4.08 5.67 5.46
CA ILE A 206 4.66 5.20 6.72
C ILE A 206 3.50 4.98 7.69
N TYR A 207 3.26 3.73 8.09
CA TYR A 207 2.14 3.36 8.97
C TYR A 207 2.49 3.39 10.46
N SER A 208 3.78 3.45 10.77
CA SER A 208 4.23 3.42 12.16
C SER A 208 5.65 3.95 12.29
N LEU A 209 5.84 4.85 13.25
CA LEU A 209 7.13 5.29 13.77
C LEU A 209 7.32 4.64 15.15
N ARG A 210 7.90 3.44 15.24
CA ARG A 210 8.02 2.75 16.54
C ARG A 210 9.30 3.12 17.27
N ASP A 211 9.17 3.38 18.58
CA ASP A 211 10.30 3.68 19.48
C ASP A 211 11.18 4.86 18.99
N LEU A 212 10.59 5.76 18.21
CA LEU A 212 11.22 7.01 17.77
C LEU A 212 10.79 8.13 18.71
N HIS A 213 11.75 8.78 19.34
CA HIS A 213 11.54 9.92 20.25
C HIS A 213 12.54 11.03 19.90
N ALA A 214 12.26 12.27 20.33
CA ALA A 214 13.04 13.46 19.96
C ALA A 214 14.55 13.41 20.29
N ASN A 215 15.02 12.50 21.15
CA ASN A 215 16.44 12.34 21.49
C ASN A 215 17.14 11.25 20.63
N ASN A 216 16.60 10.93 19.44
CA ASN A 216 17.04 9.81 18.62
C ASN A 216 17.60 10.31 17.28
N ASN A 217 18.81 9.86 16.91
CA ASN A 217 19.42 10.22 15.64
C ASN A 217 18.54 9.92 14.42
N LYS A 218 17.76 8.83 14.44
CA LYS A 218 16.82 8.51 13.36
C LYS A 218 15.61 9.41 13.30
N TYR A 219 15.22 9.98 14.43
CA TYR A 219 14.18 11.00 14.47
C TYR A 219 14.69 12.26 13.76
N ASP A 220 15.96 12.62 14.00
CA ASP A 220 16.62 13.75 13.36
C ASP A 220 16.90 13.53 11.86
N GLU A 221 17.17 12.29 11.44
CA GLU A 221 17.37 11.92 10.03
C GLU A 221 16.07 11.86 9.20
N LEU A 222 14.93 11.60 9.84
CA LEU A 222 13.66 11.40 9.14
C LEU A 222 13.16 12.68 8.46
N LEU A 223 13.30 13.83 9.12
CA LEU A 223 12.84 15.11 8.57
C LEU A 223 13.62 15.51 7.30
N PRO A 224 14.98 15.50 7.29
CA PRO A 224 15.77 15.68 6.07
C PRO A 224 15.46 14.66 4.98
N THR A 225 15.17 13.40 5.35
CA THR A 225 14.82 12.36 4.38
C THR A 225 13.50 12.68 3.68
N ILE A 226 12.49 13.11 4.43
CA ILE A 226 11.20 13.55 3.86
C ILE A 226 11.39 14.80 3.00
N GLU A 227 12.17 15.78 3.47
CA GLU A 227 12.52 16.97 2.70
C GLU A 227 13.16 16.59 1.35
N HIS A 228 14.18 15.73 1.38
CA HIS A 228 14.83 15.23 0.16
C HIS A 228 13.81 14.60 -0.77
N LEU A 229 13.04 13.59 -0.34
CA LEU A 229 12.09 12.88 -1.20
C LEU A 229 10.99 13.79 -1.78
N THR A 230 10.48 14.73 -0.98
CA THR A 230 9.49 15.72 -1.45
C THR A 230 10.06 16.70 -2.47
N GLY A 231 11.37 16.96 -2.44
CA GLY A 231 12.07 17.76 -3.45
C GLY A 231 12.22 17.07 -4.81
N TYR A 232 12.04 15.74 -4.90
CA TYR A 232 12.09 14.99 -6.18
C TYR A 232 10.69 14.71 -6.74
N SER A 233 10.31 13.43 -6.88
CA SER A 233 9.10 13.02 -7.59
C SER A 233 7.89 12.75 -6.70
N LEU A 234 8.02 12.93 -5.38
CA LEU A 234 6.97 12.53 -4.45
C LEU A 234 5.71 13.39 -4.64
N LYS A 235 4.57 12.73 -4.83
CA LYS A 235 3.25 13.35 -5.04
C LYS A 235 2.26 12.99 -3.94
N SER A 236 2.47 11.88 -3.26
CA SER A 236 1.60 11.42 -2.18
C SER A 236 2.43 10.97 -0.99
N LEU A 237 2.15 11.57 0.17
CA LEU A 237 2.82 11.27 1.42
C LEU A 237 1.77 10.95 2.48
N ALA A 238 1.88 9.79 3.11
CA ALA A 238 1.12 9.45 4.29
C ALA A 238 2.07 9.11 5.44
N ILE A 239 1.86 9.73 6.60
CA ILE A 239 2.64 9.48 7.81
C ILE A 239 1.68 9.28 8.97
N ASP A 240 1.77 8.11 9.58
CA ASP A 240 1.23 7.86 10.91
C ASP A 240 2.39 7.84 11.91
N ASP A 241 2.42 8.86 12.79
CA ASP A 241 3.50 8.99 13.76
C ASP A 241 3.29 8.18 15.03
N GLY A 242 2.17 7.45 15.17
CA GLY A 242 1.88 6.65 16.36
C GLY A 242 1.97 7.45 17.67
N PHE A 243 1.72 8.76 17.64
CA PHE A 243 1.87 9.69 18.76
C PHE A 243 3.28 9.90 19.29
N THR A 244 4.31 9.55 18.50
CA THR A 244 5.72 9.86 18.83
C THR A 244 5.99 11.35 18.98
N GLY A 245 5.17 12.20 18.36
CA GLY A 245 5.33 13.65 18.36
C GLY A 245 6.10 14.17 17.14
N PHE A 246 6.56 13.28 16.25
CA PHE A 246 7.26 13.62 15.01
C PHE A 246 6.49 14.61 14.14
N LEU A 247 5.17 14.52 14.09
CA LEU A 247 4.38 15.46 13.29
C LEU A 247 4.48 16.91 13.77
N ASN A 248 4.93 17.18 15.01
CA ASN A 248 5.13 18.55 15.47
C ASN A 248 6.42 19.18 14.93
N SER A 249 7.44 18.38 14.58
CA SER A 249 8.68 18.87 13.97
C SER A 249 8.59 19.00 12.45
N ILE A 250 7.50 18.55 11.82
CA ILE A 250 7.33 18.71 10.36
C ILE A 250 7.21 20.19 9.93
N ASP A 251 6.95 21.09 10.88
CA ASP A 251 6.93 22.54 10.65
C ASP A 251 8.35 23.12 10.42
N ASP A 252 9.39 22.37 10.79
CA ASP A 252 10.80 22.76 10.69
C ASP A 252 11.45 22.38 9.35
N LEU A 253 10.66 21.92 8.36
CA LEU A 253 11.15 21.69 6.99
C LEU A 253 11.76 22.98 6.42
N SER A 254 12.95 22.87 5.83
CA SER A 254 13.64 24.03 5.24
C SER A 254 12.91 24.54 3.98
N SER A 255 12.21 23.66 3.29
CA SER A 255 11.43 23.94 2.09
C SER A 255 10.06 23.24 2.10
N ALA A 256 9.03 23.96 1.67
CA ALA A 256 7.69 23.42 1.56
C ALA A 256 7.59 22.35 0.44
N PRO A 257 6.85 21.24 0.64
CA PRO A 257 6.73 20.17 -0.35
C PRO A 257 5.71 20.52 -1.45
N LYS A 258 5.99 21.59 -2.23
CA LYS A 258 5.08 22.30 -3.14
C LYS A 258 4.41 21.45 -4.23
N TYR A 259 4.92 20.26 -4.49
CA TYR A 259 4.43 19.37 -5.55
C TYR A 259 3.56 18.21 -5.05
N ILE A 260 3.28 18.16 -3.74
CA ILE A 260 2.40 17.15 -3.16
C ILE A 260 0.95 17.39 -3.61
N LEU A 261 0.33 16.32 -4.11
CA LEU A 261 -1.09 16.26 -4.49
C LEU A 261 -1.94 15.67 -3.36
N SER A 262 -1.38 14.75 -2.57
CA SER A 262 -2.10 14.08 -1.49
C SER A 262 -1.25 13.97 -0.23
N LEU A 263 -1.78 14.48 0.88
CA LEU A 263 -1.13 14.45 2.18
C LEU A 263 -2.07 13.80 3.21
N ASP A 264 -1.56 12.80 3.94
CA ASP A 264 -2.29 12.10 5.01
C ASP A 264 -1.41 12.11 6.27
N LEU A 265 -1.81 12.88 7.28
CA LEU A 265 -1.10 12.97 8.55
C LEU A 265 -1.98 12.39 9.65
N SER A 266 -1.46 11.38 10.35
CA SER A 266 -2.15 10.64 11.40
C SER A 266 -1.32 10.62 12.68
N GLY A 267 -1.94 10.99 13.81
CA GLY A 267 -1.31 10.96 15.13
C GLY A 267 -1.11 12.35 15.76
N LYS A 268 -0.01 12.58 16.49
CA LYS A 268 0.15 13.76 17.37
C LYS A 268 0.55 15.02 16.60
N LEU A 269 -0.44 15.64 15.94
CA LEU A 269 -0.30 16.96 15.29
C LEU A 269 -1.05 18.04 16.08
N LEU A 270 -0.33 18.92 16.79
CA LEU A 270 -0.93 19.99 17.62
C LEU A 270 -1.36 21.23 16.83
N ARG A 271 -0.74 21.47 15.67
CA ARG A 271 -1.06 22.56 14.76
C ARG A 271 -0.78 22.12 13.34
N VAL A 272 -1.52 22.66 12.39
CA VAL A 272 -1.20 22.44 10.97
C VAL A 272 0.14 23.13 10.65
N PRO A 273 1.02 22.52 9.85
CA PRO A 273 2.29 23.15 9.48
C PRO A 273 2.08 24.46 8.73
N ARG A 274 2.90 25.47 9.01
CA ARG A 274 2.77 26.83 8.46
C ARG A 274 2.97 26.86 6.95
N TRP A 275 3.82 25.99 6.42
CA TRP A 275 4.09 25.85 5.00
C TRP A 275 2.91 25.26 4.23
N ILE A 276 1.86 24.73 4.88
CA ILE A 276 0.76 24.06 4.18
C ILE A 276 0.06 25.00 3.19
N LYS A 277 -0.03 26.29 3.51
CA LYS A 277 -0.63 27.34 2.67
C LYS A 277 0.10 27.52 1.33
N GLU A 278 1.34 27.06 1.24
CA GLU A 278 2.16 27.11 0.02
C GLU A 278 1.90 25.91 -0.90
N LEU A 279 1.09 24.93 -0.48
CA LEU A 279 0.77 23.75 -1.27
C LEU A 279 -0.34 24.01 -2.30
N GLU A 280 0.00 24.80 -3.33
CA GLU A 280 -0.92 25.16 -4.42
C GLU A 280 -1.41 23.96 -5.25
N THR A 281 -0.72 22.82 -5.17
CA THR A 281 -1.10 21.58 -5.88
C THR A 281 -1.89 20.60 -5.01
N LEU A 282 -2.11 20.88 -3.73
CA LEU A 282 -2.74 19.92 -2.82
C LEU A 282 -4.21 19.73 -3.17
N GLU A 283 -4.55 18.50 -3.54
CA GLU A 283 -5.89 18.09 -3.94
C GLU A 283 -6.63 17.33 -2.83
N LYS A 284 -5.89 16.52 -2.07
CA LYS A 284 -6.43 15.66 -1.02
C LYS A 284 -5.65 15.82 0.28
N LEU A 285 -6.34 16.18 1.35
CA LEU A 285 -5.79 16.27 2.70
C LEU A 285 -6.59 15.39 3.64
N THR A 286 -5.90 14.44 4.28
CA THR A 286 -6.45 13.65 5.38
C THR A 286 -5.71 14.01 6.66
N LEU A 287 -6.44 14.39 7.68
CA LEU A 287 -5.90 14.66 9.01
C LEU A 287 -6.62 13.75 10.00
N SER A 288 -5.87 12.81 10.59
CA SER A 288 -6.41 11.79 11.48
C SER A 288 -5.85 11.96 12.88
N LEU A 289 -6.73 11.88 13.90
CA LEU A 289 -6.33 11.96 15.31
C LEU A 289 -5.56 13.25 15.69
N THR A 290 -5.78 14.33 14.95
CA THR A 290 -5.06 15.61 15.07
C THR A 290 -5.81 16.67 15.88
N SER A 291 -5.07 17.68 16.35
CA SER A 291 -5.55 18.87 17.09
C SER A 291 -5.98 20.01 16.18
N LEU A 292 -7.03 19.82 15.38
CA LEU A 292 -7.49 20.88 14.48
C LEU A 292 -8.45 21.84 15.18
N ARG A 293 -8.10 23.12 15.10
CA ARG A 293 -8.85 24.27 15.63
C ARG A 293 -9.30 25.17 14.47
N THR A 294 -10.14 26.17 14.78
CA THR A 294 -10.67 27.14 13.80
C THR A 294 -9.58 27.86 13.00
N ASP A 295 -8.46 28.23 13.64
CA ASP A 295 -7.29 28.84 12.99
C ASP A 295 -6.65 27.89 11.96
N GLY A 296 -6.55 26.60 12.28
CA GLY A 296 -6.10 25.58 11.32
C GLY A 296 -7.01 25.50 10.10
N LEU A 297 -8.33 25.46 10.31
CA LEU A 297 -9.30 25.45 9.21
C LEU A 297 -9.23 26.72 8.35
N GLN A 298 -9.00 27.88 8.96
CA GLN A 298 -8.82 29.13 8.22
C GLN A 298 -7.61 29.08 7.29
N VAL A 299 -6.49 28.49 7.74
CA VAL A 299 -5.32 28.28 6.87
C VAL A 299 -5.65 27.30 5.74
N LEU A 300 -6.26 26.17 6.05
CA LEU A 300 -6.62 25.15 5.05
C LEU A 300 -7.59 25.68 4.01
N SER A 301 -8.45 26.62 4.39
CA SER A 301 -9.46 27.21 3.52
C SER A 301 -8.89 28.00 2.33
N GLN A 302 -7.62 28.41 2.42
CA GLN A 302 -6.90 29.13 1.38
C GLN A 302 -6.39 28.21 0.25
N LEU A 303 -6.48 26.89 0.42
CA LEU A 303 -6.02 25.92 -0.56
C LEU A 303 -7.01 25.78 -1.72
N SER A 304 -6.72 26.45 -2.83
CA SER A 304 -7.64 26.58 -3.97
C SER A 304 -7.94 25.26 -4.68
N LYS A 305 -6.99 24.32 -4.75
CA LYS A 305 -7.16 23.01 -5.41
C LYS A 305 -7.66 21.90 -4.49
N LEU A 306 -7.82 22.17 -3.19
CA LEU A 306 -8.24 21.17 -2.23
C LEU A 306 -9.71 20.81 -2.48
N PHE A 307 -9.94 19.61 -3.01
CA PHE A 307 -11.29 19.10 -3.30
C PHE A 307 -11.71 17.98 -2.35
N SER A 308 -10.77 17.40 -1.58
CA SER A 308 -11.06 16.40 -0.56
C SER A 308 -10.34 16.76 0.74
N LEU A 309 -11.12 17.07 1.77
CA LEU A 309 -10.64 17.28 3.13
C LEU A 309 -11.32 16.26 4.05
N THR A 310 -10.53 15.34 4.60
CA THR A 310 -11.04 14.26 5.44
C THR A 310 -10.49 14.39 6.86
N PHE A 311 -11.39 14.42 7.84
CA PHE A 311 -11.06 14.30 9.24
C PHE A 311 -11.46 12.90 9.71
N SER A 312 -10.53 12.16 10.29
CA SER A 312 -10.82 10.82 10.80
C SER A 312 -10.45 10.73 12.28
N ILE A 313 -11.39 10.23 13.08
CA ILE A 313 -11.17 9.89 14.47
C ILE A 313 -11.41 8.38 14.60
N ASN A 314 -10.37 7.64 14.94
CA ASN A 314 -10.50 6.21 15.17
C ASN A 314 -10.69 5.94 16.67
N ALA A 315 -11.95 5.87 17.11
CA ALA A 315 -12.34 5.62 18.50
C ALA A 315 -12.00 4.20 19.00
N LYS A 316 -11.57 3.27 18.12
CA LYS A 316 -11.14 1.93 18.54
C LYS A 316 -9.82 1.93 19.31
N VAL A 317 -9.08 3.02 19.25
CA VAL A 317 -7.90 3.22 20.08
C VAL A 317 -8.32 4.09 21.26
N GLN A 318 -8.74 3.48 22.36
CA GLN A 318 -8.80 4.13 23.68
C GLN A 318 -7.37 4.40 24.18
N ASP A 319 -6.52 4.98 23.33
CA ASP A 319 -5.20 5.46 23.72
C ASP A 319 -5.44 6.74 24.53
N SER A 320 -4.92 6.76 25.76
CA SER A 320 -4.97 7.94 26.63
C SER A 320 -4.46 9.19 25.89
N SER A 321 -3.50 9.03 24.99
CA SER A 321 -2.94 10.10 24.16
C SER A 321 -3.97 10.73 23.21
N VAL A 322 -4.87 9.93 22.63
CA VAL A 322 -5.96 10.44 21.76
C VAL A 322 -6.95 11.25 22.59
N LEU A 323 -7.33 10.73 23.77
CA LEU A 323 -8.24 11.41 24.68
C LEU A 323 -7.65 12.71 25.21
N GLU A 324 -6.36 12.73 25.55
CA GLU A 324 -5.63 13.93 25.96
C GLU A 324 -5.63 15.00 24.87
N ILE A 325 -5.39 14.61 23.60
CA ILE A 325 -5.45 15.57 22.48
C ILE A 325 -6.86 16.10 22.30
N LEU A 326 -7.88 15.23 22.32
CA LEU A 326 -9.28 15.67 22.18
C LEU A 326 -9.70 16.59 23.33
N GLN A 327 -9.29 16.29 24.57
CA GLN A 327 -9.53 17.15 25.72
C GLN A 327 -8.81 18.49 25.59
N LYS A 328 -7.54 18.48 25.22
CA LYS A 328 -6.76 19.70 24.99
C LYS A 328 -7.40 20.55 23.90
N ASN A 329 -7.86 19.95 22.80
CA ASN A 329 -8.59 20.64 21.75
C ASN A 329 -9.86 21.28 22.27
N ALA A 330 -10.66 20.53 23.03
CA ALA A 330 -11.91 21.02 23.59
C ALA A 330 -11.66 22.22 24.53
N MET A 331 -10.62 22.15 25.35
CA MET A 331 -10.21 23.27 26.22
C MET A 331 -9.77 24.48 25.40
N ASP A 332 -8.88 24.30 24.43
CA ASP A 332 -8.29 25.39 23.63
C ASP A 332 -9.32 26.04 22.67
N SER A 333 -10.35 25.30 22.25
CA SER A 333 -11.40 25.78 21.33
C SER A 333 -12.70 26.18 22.02
N GLY A 334 -12.78 26.10 23.36
CA GLY A 334 -14.03 26.28 24.09
C GLY A 334 -15.13 25.29 23.66
N GLY A 335 -14.74 24.11 23.19
CA GLY A 335 -15.62 23.03 22.71
C GLY A 335 -16.27 23.29 21.35
N LYS A 336 -15.87 24.33 20.61
CA LYS A 336 -16.46 24.68 19.32
C LYS A 336 -15.39 24.92 18.25
N ILE A 337 -15.56 24.29 17.10
CA ILE A 337 -14.74 24.50 15.90
C ILE A 337 -15.63 25.14 14.84
N PHE A 338 -15.19 26.25 14.27
CA PHE A 338 -15.92 26.96 13.21
C PHE A 338 -15.26 26.71 11.86
N VAL A 339 -16.07 26.36 10.86
CA VAL A 339 -15.64 26.27 9.47
C VAL A 339 -15.90 27.63 8.81
N PRO A 340 -14.90 28.28 8.18
CA PRO A 340 -15.12 29.55 7.49
C PRO A 340 -16.16 29.42 6.36
N ALA A 341 -17.09 30.38 6.27
CA ALA A 341 -18.20 30.34 5.31
C ALA A 341 -17.75 30.43 3.83
N ASP A 342 -16.70 31.22 3.56
CA ASP A 342 -16.16 31.44 2.21
C ASP A 342 -14.83 30.68 1.98
N GLY A 343 -14.52 29.77 2.89
CA GLY A 343 -13.35 28.93 2.83
C GLY A 343 -13.61 27.69 1.99
N PHE A 344 -12.65 27.26 1.17
CA PHE A 344 -12.73 26.03 0.37
C PHE A 344 -13.56 26.09 -0.93
N ALA A 345 -13.14 26.92 -1.88
CA ALA A 345 -13.78 27.06 -3.20
C ALA A 345 -13.99 25.75 -3.99
N SER A 346 -13.15 24.73 -3.77
CA SER A 346 -13.19 23.44 -4.47
C SER A 346 -13.77 22.29 -3.65
N LEU A 347 -14.10 22.48 -2.37
CA LEU A 347 -14.75 21.44 -1.56
C LEU A 347 -16.25 21.42 -1.83
N LYS A 348 -16.77 20.23 -2.12
CA LYS A 348 -18.21 19.96 -2.05
C LYS A 348 -18.46 19.13 -0.80
N LEU A 349 -19.30 19.61 0.11
CA LEU A 349 -19.83 18.81 1.21
C LEU A 349 -20.59 17.63 0.60
N LEU A 350 -20.10 16.41 0.80
CA LEU A 350 -20.76 15.16 0.42
C LEU A 350 -21.46 14.53 1.60
#